data_AF-A0A231Q0D0-F1
#
_entry.id   AF-A0A231Q0D0-F1
#
_cell.length_a   1.000
_cell.length_b   1.000
_cell.length_c   1.000
_cell.angle_alpha   90.00
_cell.angle_beta   90.00
_cell.angle_gamma   90.00
#
_symmetry.space_group_name_H-M   'P 1'
#
loop_
_entity.id
_entity.type
_entity.pdbx_description
1 polymer ?
#
loop_
_entity_poly.entity_id
_entity_poly.type
_entity_poly.pdbx_seq_one_letter_code
_entity_poly.pdbx_strand_id
1 'polypeptide(L)'
;MLGEVIKWIIYVLLVVLLSYNIYLSVEMTKFKRRSLVRSVEELSQMETQMIAELSKTKRKWSLLEQTLFLIAIFMAFKGKQIEVAFFIDLYTVASIVTNKLTYQIFRILALKD
;
A
#
# COMPACT_ATOMS: atom_id res chain seq x y z
N MET A 1 24.22 -10.61 -20.81
CA MET A 1 24.39 -10.83 -19.35
C MET A 1 23.69 -9.76 -18.50
N LEU A 2 24.11 -8.48 -18.49
CA LEU A 2 23.52 -7.48 -17.58
C LEU A 2 21.98 -7.33 -17.71
N GLY A 3 21.46 -7.30 -18.93
CA GLY A 3 20.01 -7.17 -19.17
C GLY A 3 19.18 -8.36 -18.69
N GLU A 4 19.74 -9.57 -18.65
CA GLU A 4 19.03 -10.74 -18.10
C GLU A 4 19.05 -10.73 -16.57
N VAL A 5 20.17 -10.32 -15.97
CA VAL A 5 20.27 -10.15 -14.51
C VAL A 5 19.23 -9.15 -14.01
N ILE A 6 19.06 -8.01 -14.70
CA ILE A 6 18.06 -6.99 -14.34
C ILE A 6 16.63 -7.56 -14.39
N LYS A 7 16.30 -8.36 -15.42
CA LYS A 7 14.97 -9.01 -15.51
C LYS A 7 14.71 -9.91 -14.33
N TRP A 8 15.69 -10.75 -13.96
CA TRP A 8 15.56 -11.64 -12.80
C TRP A 8 15.40 -10.87 -11.50
N ILE A 9 16.13 -9.77 -11.31
CA ILE A 9 15.98 -8.89 -10.14
C ILE A 9 14.54 -8.36 -10.06
N ILE A 10 13.98 -7.87 -11.16
CA ILE A 10 12.59 -7.37 -11.21
C ILE A 10 11.62 -8.48 -10.81
N TYR A 11 11.74 -9.69 -11.37
CA TYR A 11 10.82 -10.77 -11.02
C TYR A 11 10.97 -11.26 -9.57
N VAL A 12 12.19 -11.30 -9.04
CA VAL A 12 12.43 -11.64 -7.63
C VAL A 12 11.82 -10.57 -6.72
N LEU A 13 12.01 -9.29 -7.03
CA LEU A 13 11.40 -8.18 -6.31
C LEU A 13 9.87 -8.29 -6.34
N LEU A 14 9.29 -8.60 -7.48
CA LEU A 14 7.85 -8.80 -7.63
C LEU A 14 7.31 -9.86 -6.68
N VAL A 15 7.94 -11.04 -6.65
CA VAL A 15 7.52 -12.12 -5.75
C VAL A 15 7.62 -11.70 -4.29
N VAL A 16 8.73 -11.06 -3.89
CA VAL A 16 8.97 -10.61 -2.52
C VAL A 16 7.96 -9.54 -2.10
N LEU A 17 7.78 -8.51 -2.94
CA LEU A 17 6.89 -7.39 -2.67
C LEU A 17 5.44 -7.82 -2.60
N LEU A 18 4.97 -8.64 -3.54
CA LEU A 18 3.60 -9.16 -3.53
C LEU A 18 3.34 -10.01 -2.29
N SER A 19 4.26 -10.91 -1.95
CA SER A 19 4.15 -11.75 -0.76
C SER A 19 4.04 -10.91 0.52
N TYR A 20 4.91 -9.90 0.64
CA TYR A 20 4.87 -8.99 1.78
C TYR A 20 3.60 -8.15 1.81
N ASN A 21 3.12 -7.66 0.67
CA ASN A 21 1.90 -6.85 0.61
C ASN A 21 0.65 -7.67 0.96
N ILE A 22 0.59 -8.93 0.54
CA ILE A 22 -0.48 -9.88 0.94
C ILE A 22 -0.44 -10.10 2.44
N TYR A 23 0.73 -10.42 3.00
CA TYR A 23 0.91 -10.58 4.44
C TYR A 23 0.42 -9.34 5.22
N LEU A 24 0.85 -8.15 4.81
CA LEU A 24 0.46 -6.89 5.45
C LEU A 24 -1.06 -6.67 5.37
N SER A 25 -1.67 -6.94 4.21
CA SER A 25 -3.11 -6.80 4.00
C SER A 25 -3.93 -7.73 4.88
N VAL A 26 -3.47 -8.99 5.04
CA VAL A 26 -4.07 -9.95 5.97
C VAL A 26 -3.96 -9.47 7.41
N GLU A 27 -2.78 -9.00 7.82
CA GLU A 27 -2.56 -8.55 9.20
C GLU A 27 -3.41 -7.32 9.55
N MET A 28 -3.52 -6.36 8.63
CA MET A 28 -4.43 -5.24 8.78
C MET A 28 -5.90 -5.68 8.90
N THR A 29 -6.32 -6.67 8.11
CA THR A 29 -7.70 -7.17 8.15
C THR A 29 -8.00 -7.82 9.49
N LYS A 30 -7.03 -8.58 10.05
CA LYS A 30 -7.13 -9.13 11.40
C LYS A 30 -7.21 -8.02 12.46
N PHE A 31 -6.37 -7.00 12.36
CA PHE A 31 -6.37 -5.87 13.28
C PHE A 31 -7.74 -5.17 13.30
N LYS A 32 -8.27 -4.78 12.12
CA LYS A 32 -9.58 -4.14 12.01
C LYS A 32 -10.73 -4.96 12.60
N ARG A 33 -10.68 -6.28 12.46
CA ARG A 33 -11.72 -7.18 13.01
C ARG A 33 -11.67 -7.28 14.54
N ARG A 34 -10.49 -7.12 15.14
CA ARG A 34 -10.26 -7.26 16.57
C ARG A 34 -10.36 -5.93 17.31
N SER A 35 -10.06 -4.82 16.64
CA SER A 35 -10.11 -3.49 17.23
C SER A 35 -11.55 -2.99 17.32
N LEU A 36 -11.99 -2.65 18.53
CA LEU A 36 -13.13 -1.76 18.71
C LEU A 36 -12.70 -0.34 18.32
N VAL A 37 -13.47 0.28 17.44
CA VAL A 37 -13.16 1.59 16.85
C VAL A 37 -13.89 2.67 17.66
N ARG A 38 -13.13 3.65 18.15
CA ARG A 38 -13.63 4.87 18.81
C ARG A 38 -14.48 5.69 17.85
N SER A 39 -15.49 6.35 18.39
CA SER A 39 -16.26 7.33 17.62
C SER A 39 -15.42 8.61 17.40
N VAL A 40 -15.80 9.41 16.40
CA VAL A 40 -15.04 10.64 16.07
C VAL A 40 -15.12 11.65 17.22
N GLU A 41 -16.21 11.63 17.97
CA GLU A 41 -16.47 12.49 19.13
C GLU A 41 -15.56 12.16 20.32
N GLU A 42 -15.03 10.94 20.38
CA GLU A 42 -14.09 10.48 21.41
C GLU A 42 -12.64 10.87 21.12
N LEU A 43 -12.34 11.39 19.92
CA LEU A 43 -11.00 11.79 19.51
C LEU A 43 -10.65 13.18 20.03
N SER A 44 -9.43 13.31 20.56
CA SER A 44 -8.86 14.63 20.85
C SER A 44 -8.63 15.42 19.56
N GLN A 45 -8.52 16.75 19.70
CA GLN A 45 -8.21 17.64 18.58
C GLN A 45 -6.86 17.27 17.92
N MET A 46 -5.88 16.84 18.72
CA MET A 46 -4.57 16.40 18.23
C MET A 46 -4.65 15.11 17.42
N GLU A 47 -5.39 14.10 17.90
CA GLU A 47 -5.61 12.84 17.17
C GLU A 47 -6.35 13.09 15.84
N THR A 48 -7.33 13.99 15.86
CA THR A 48 -8.09 14.37 14.67
C THR A 48 -7.21 15.01 13.61
N GLN A 49 -6.33 15.95 14.02
CA GLN A 49 -5.35 16.57 13.14
C GLN A 49 -4.37 15.53 12.57
N MET A 50 -3.87 14.62 13.40
CA MET A 50 -2.97 13.55 12.98
C MET A 50 -3.63 12.62 11.93
N ILE A 51 -4.89 12.23 12.14
CA ILE A 51 -5.64 11.43 11.16
C ILE A 51 -5.83 12.19 9.85
N ALA A 52 -6.11 13.50 9.90
CA ALA A 52 -6.27 14.32 8.70
C ALA A 52 -4.97 14.39 7.87
N GLU A 53 -3.81 14.56 8.52
CA GLU A 53 -2.50 14.58 7.86
C GLU A 53 -2.15 13.22 7.25
N LEU A 54 -2.37 12.14 7.99
CA LEU A 54 -2.17 10.78 7.50
C LEU A 54 -3.09 10.48 6.30
N SER A 55 -4.35 10.93 6.35
CA SER A 55 -5.32 10.75 5.27
C SER A 55 -4.95 11.53 4.03
N LYS A 56 -4.46 12.78 4.19
CA LYS A 56 -3.96 13.60 3.08
C LYS A 56 -2.75 12.93 2.40
N THR A 57 -1.83 12.40 3.20
CA THR A 57 -0.65 11.68 2.69
C THR A 57 -1.07 10.40 1.98
N LYS A 58 -1.95 9.61 2.59
CA LYS A 58 -2.52 8.39 2.01
C LYS A 58 -3.18 8.66 0.67
N ARG A 59 -3.93 9.76 0.53
CA ARG A 59 -4.59 10.12 -0.74
C ARG A 59 -3.57 10.31 -1.87
N LYS A 60 -2.44 10.96 -1.62
CA LYS A 60 -1.38 11.14 -2.63
C LYS A 60 -0.81 9.79 -3.09
N TRP A 61 -0.51 8.91 -2.13
CA TRP A 61 -0.01 7.56 -2.43
C TRP A 61 -1.04 6.70 -3.16
N SER A 62 -2.32 6.81 -2.81
CA SER A 62 -3.39 6.08 -3.50
C SER A 62 -3.57 6.54 -4.95
N LEU A 63 -3.41 7.84 -5.25
CA LEU A 63 -3.40 8.34 -6.63
C LEU A 63 -2.20 7.81 -7.43
N LEU A 64 -1.03 7.77 -6.79
CA LEU A 64 0.18 7.20 -7.41
C LEU A 64 0.00 5.70 -7.68
N GLU A 65 -0.50 4.94 -6.71
CA GLU A 65 -0.86 3.54 -6.81
C GLU A 65 -1.77 3.28 -8.03
N GLN A 66 -2.89 4.01 -8.13
CA GLN A 66 -3.83 3.89 -9.26
C GLN A 66 -3.15 4.20 -10.60
N THR A 67 -2.34 5.25 -10.66
CA THR A 67 -1.62 5.65 -11.87
C THR A 67 -0.64 4.57 -12.32
N LEU A 68 0.16 4.02 -11.41
CA LEU A 68 1.12 2.97 -11.69
C LEU A 68 0.43 1.68 -12.19
N PHE A 69 -0.71 1.33 -11.58
CA PHE A 69 -1.51 0.19 -12.01
C PHE A 69 -2.05 0.36 -13.43
N LEU A 70 -2.58 1.55 -13.76
CA LEU A 70 -3.04 1.86 -15.11
C LEU A 70 -1.91 1.78 -16.14
N ILE A 71 -0.71 2.24 -15.79
CA ILE A 71 0.48 2.11 -16.65
C ILE A 71 0.83 0.63 -16.83
N ALA A 72 0.81 -0.17 -15.77
CA ALA A 72 1.07 -1.61 -15.87
C ALA A 72 0.07 -2.31 -16.81
N ILE A 73 -1.22 -1.99 -16.70
CA ILE A 73 -2.26 -2.50 -17.62
C ILE A 73 -1.94 -2.09 -19.06
N PHE A 74 -1.59 -0.83 -19.29
CA PHE A 74 -1.23 -0.34 -20.63
C PHE A 74 -0.02 -1.08 -21.21
N MET A 75 1.00 -1.36 -20.39
CA MET A 75 2.16 -2.15 -20.80
C MET A 75 1.78 -3.62 -21.10
N ALA A 76 0.82 -4.19 -20.36
CA ALA A 76 0.34 -5.54 -20.58
C ALA A 76 -0.34 -5.68 -21.95
N PHE A 77 -1.19 -4.72 -22.33
CA PHE A 77 -1.78 -4.68 -23.68
C PHE A 77 -0.75 -4.56 -24.80
N LYS A 78 0.42 -3.97 -24.53
CA LYS A 78 1.54 -3.89 -25.47
C LYS A 78 2.45 -5.13 -25.48
N GLY A 79 2.15 -6.15 -24.67
CA GLY A 79 2.98 -7.36 -24.53
C GLY A 79 4.33 -7.10 -23.84
N LYS A 80 4.48 -5.99 -23.12
CA LYS A 80 5.74 -5.54 -22.49
C LYS A 80 5.90 -6.11 -21.09
N GLN A 81 6.15 -7.42 -20.99
CA GLN A 81 6.10 -8.17 -19.73
C GLN A 81 7.05 -7.67 -18.63
N ILE A 82 8.25 -7.20 -18.99
CA ILE A 82 9.23 -6.73 -17.99
C ILE A 82 8.80 -5.38 -17.44
N GLU A 83 8.33 -4.50 -18.31
CA GLU A 83 7.78 -3.21 -17.94
C GLU A 83 6.52 -3.38 -17.09
N VAL A 84 5.66 -4.36 -17.41
CA VAL A 84 4.53 -4.74 -16.54
C VAL A 84 5.03 -5.10 -15.16
N ALA A 85 5.97 -6.03 -15.03
CA ALA A 85 6.50 -6.46 -13.74
C ALA A 85 7.09 -5.28 -12.94
N PHE A 86 7.86 -4.42 -13.60
CA PHE A 86 8.43 -3.22 -13.01
C PHE A 86 7.35 -2.23 -12.50
N PHE A 87 6.31 -1.95 -13.27
CA PHE A 87 5.24 -1.06 -12.83
C PHE A 87 4.37 -1.70 -11.73
N ILE A 88 4.22 -3.03 -11.72
CA ILE A 88 3.58 -3.76 -10.62
C ILE A 88 4.43 -3.70 -9.35
N ASP A 89 5.77 -3.74 -9.43
CA ASP A 89 6.65 -3.54 -8.27
C ASP A 89 6.42 -2.16 -7.64
N LEU A 90 6.46 -1.11 -8.45
CA LEU A 90 6.23 0.26 -7.98
C LEU A 90 4.82 0.42 -7.40
N TYR A 91 3.81 -0.14 -8.06
CA TYR A 91 2.44 -0.21 -7.55
C TYR A 91 2.41 -0.88 -6.17
N THR A 92 3.10 -2.01 -6.02
CA THR A 92 3.10 -2.79 -4.77
C THR A 92 3.78 -2.03 -3.65
N VAL A 93 4.88 -1.30 -3.93
CA VAL A 93 5.52 -0.40 -2.96
C VAL A 93 4.54 0.70 -2.52
N ALA A 94 3.85 1.35 -3.45
CA ALA A 94 2.86 2.38 -3.13
C ALA A 94 1.71 1.80 -2.28
N SER A 95 1.22 0.60 -2.63
CA SER A 95 0.17 -0.12 -1.90
C SER A 95 0.61 -0.45 -0.47
N ILE A 96 1.86 -0.90 -0.26
CA ILE A 96 2.44 -1.13 1.07
C ILE A 96 2.43 0.16 1.91
N VAL A 97 2.79 1.31 1.32
CA VAL A 97 2.76 2.60 2.02
C VAL A 97 1.32 2.99 2.38
N THR A 98 0.38 2.89 1.43
CA THR A 98 -1.05 3.14 1.67
C THR A 98 -1.59 2.26 2.80
N ASN A 99 -1.19 0.99 2.84
CA ASN A 99 -1.55 0.03 3.88
C ASN A 99 -0.96 0.42 5.24
N LYS A 100 0.32 0.77 5.31
CA LYS A 100 0.95 1.26 6.56
C LYS A 100 0.27 2.51 7.11
N LEU A 101 -0.04 3.49 6.26
CA LEU A 101 -0.77 4.70 6.67
C LEU A 101 -2.18 4.35 7.16
N THR A 102 -2.85 3.42 6.50
CA THR A 102 -4.16 2.93 6.92
C THR A 102 -4.08 2.27 8.30
N TYR A 103 -3.08 1.42 8.53
CA TYR A 103 -2.84 0.80 9.83
C TYR A 103 -2.60 1.84 10.94
N GLN A 104 -1.81 2.88 10.66
CA GLN A 104 -1.57 3.97 11.62
C GLN A 104 -2.86 4.71 11.98
N ILE A 105 -3.70 5.03 11.00
CA ILE A 105 -5.02 5.64 11.23
C ILE A 105 -5.88 4.72 12.12
N PHE A 106 -5.96 3.43 11.79
CA PHE A 106 -6.72 2.48 12.60
C PHE A 106 -6.20 2.33 14.02
N ARG A 107 -4.88 2.44 14.23
CA ARG A 107 -4.29 2.37 15.57
C ARG A 107 -4.63 3.58 16.43
N ILE A 108 -4.76 4.77 15.82
CA ILE A 108 -5.23 5.97 16.54
C ILE A 108 -6.71 5.82 16.90
N LEU A 109 -7.49 5.22 16.01
CA LEU A 109 -8.92 4.97 16.19
C LEU A 109 -9.24 3.79 17.12
N ALA A 110 -8.31 2.88 17.37
CA ALA A 110 -8.55 1.75 18.25
C ALA A 110 -8.78 2.25 19.69
N LEU A 111 -9.73 1.63 20.40
CA LEU A 111 -9.87 1.83 21.84
C LEU A 111 -8.53 1.50 22.51
N LYS A 112 -8.11 2.39 23.42
CA LYS A 112 -6.94 2.16 24.26
C LYS A 112 -7.38 1.12 25.31
N ASP A 113 -6.78 -0.07 25.27
CA ASP A 113 -6.87 -1.01 26.40
C ASP A 113 -6.33 -0.35 27.67
#